data_AF-A0A645HGG4-F1
#
_entry.id   AF-A0A645HGG4-F1
#
_cell.length_a   1.000
_cell.length_b   1.000
_cell.length_c   1.000
_cell.angle_alpha   90.00
_cell.angle_beta   90.00
_cell.angle_gamma   90.00
#
_symmetry.space_group_name_H-M   'P 1'
#
loop_
_entity.id
_entity.type
_entity.pdbx_description
1 polymer ?
#
loop_
_entity_poly.entity_id
_entity_poly.type
_entity_poly.pdbx_seq_one_letter_code
_entity_poly.pdbx_strand_id
1 'polypeptide(L)'
;MFQNALDEYIRAIEFYDKREYKDSILYAAKSYESTLKVICGKTREQADGLTKEFVRSKYINDIPLQVSREGLRTNVLSSLPYLRNQLKVGHGEGGENILITPSLAKLILNLSATLNSFIVEQYKSYLPSPSNA
;
A
#
# COMPACT_ATOMS: atom_id res chain seq x y z
N MET A 1 -14.96 -6.59 3.18
CA MET A 1 -14.46 -5.85 1.99
C MET A 1 -12.95 -6.03 1.79
N PHE A 2 -12.12 -5.81 2.82
CA PHE A 2 -10.65 -5.83 2.71
C PHE A 2 -9.96 -7.17 3.07
N GLN A 3 -10.69 -8.30 3.07
CA GLN A 3 -10.15 -9.57 3.58
C GLN A 3 -8.90 -10.03 2.83
N ASN A 4 -8.92 -9.99 1.48
CA ASN A 4 -7.74 -10.37 0.69
C ASN A 4 -6.51 -9.50 1.00
N ALA A 5 -6.71 -8.19 1.16
CA ALA A 5 -5.62 -7.27 1.51
C ALA A 5 -5.06 -7.54 2.92
N LEU A 6 -5.93 -7.92 3.87
CA LEU A 6 -5.52 -8.32 5.22
C LEU A 6 -4.75 -9.64 5.21
N ASP A 7 -5.23 -10.64 4.48
CA ASP A 7 -4.57 -11.94 4.35
C ASP A 7 -3.17 -11.79 3.73
N GLU A 8 -3.03 -10.92 2.73
CA GLU A 8 -1.74 -10.56 2.15
C GLU A 8 -0.81 -9.89 3.17
N TYR A 9 -1.33 -9.02 4.02
CA TYR A 9 -0.54 -8.38 5.06
C TYR A 9 -0.09 -9.36 6.16
N ILE A 10 -0.98 -10.27 6.58
CA ILE A 10 -0.64 -11.32 7.56
C ILE A 10 0.49 -12.19 7.00
N ARG A 11 0.41 -12.61 5.74
CA ARG A 11 1.51 -13.35 5.08
C ARG A 11 2.81 -12.54 5.06
N ALA A 12 2.73 -11.23 4.83
CA ALA A 12 3.91 -10.37 4.86
C ALA A 12 4.63 -10.39 6.22
N ILE A 13 3.87 -10.46 7.32
CA ILE A 13 4.41 -10.62 8.69
C ILE A 13 5.03 -12.01 8.85
N GLU A 14 4.33 -13.07 8.45
CA GLU A 14 4.82 -14.44 8.55
C GLU A 14 6.15 -14.64 7.79
N PHE A 15 6.28 -14.06 6.59
CA PHE A 15 7.53 -14.07 5.83
C PHE A 15 8.63 -13.27 6.53
N TYR A 16 8.29 -12.15 7.17
CA TYR A 16 9.27 -11.38 7.95
C TYR A 16 9.84 -12.20 9.10
N ASP A 17 8.98 -12.90 9.85
CA ASP A 17 9.37 -13.71 11.01
C ASP A 17 10.26 -14.90 10.60
N LYS A 18 10.03 -15.45 9.41
CA LYS A 18 10.89 -16.49 8.80
C LYS A 18 12.18 -15.95 8.17
N ARG A 19 12.39 -14.62 8.19
CA ARG A 19 13.51 -13.92 7.54
C ARG A 19 13.50 -14.01 6.00
N GLU A 20 12.33 -14.30 5.42
CA GLU A 20 12.07 -14.32 3.98
C GLU A 20 11.72 -12.89 3.50
N TYR A 21 12.70 -11.98 3.57
CA TYR A 21 12.44 -10.54 3.43
C TYR A 21 11.92 -10.12 2.06
N LYS A 22 12.29 -10.82 0.99
CA LYS A 22 11.78 -10.56 -0.37
C LYS A 22 10.27 -10.82 -0.44
N ASP A 23 9.83 -11.95 0.07
CA ASP A 23 8.41 -12.31 0.10
C ASP A 23 7.62 -11.44 1.08
N SER A 24 8.22 -11.08 2.22
CA SER A 24 7.63 -10.09 3.14
C SER A 24 7.31 -8.77 2.43
N ILE A 25 8.28 -8.22 1.69
CA ILE A 25 8.10 -6.98 0.93
C ILE A 25 7.08 -7.14 -0.20
N LEU A 26 7.12 -8.27 -0.91
CA LEU A 26 6.17 -8.56 -1.99
C LEU A 26 4.73 -8.55 -1.48
N TYR A 27 4.47 -9.26 -0.39
CA TYR A 27 3.14 -9.38 0.19
C TYR A 27 2.67 -8.09 0.86
N ALA A 28 3.59 -7.32 1.48
CA ALA A 28 3.29 -5.98 1.97
C ALA A 28 2.84 -5.03 0.85
N ALA A 29 3.49 -5.10 -0.32
CA ALA A 29 3.10 -4.31 -1.49
C ALA A 29 1.79 -4.79 -2.12
N LYS A 30 1.55 -6.11 -2.18
CA LYS A 30 0.27 -6.68 -2.64
C LYS A 30 -0.89 -6.22 -1.77
N SER A 31 -0.74 -6.27 -0.45
CA SER A 31 -1.75 -5.79 0.49
C SER A 31 -2.15 -4.34 0.22
N TYR A 32 -1.16 -3.46 0.00
CA TYR A 32 -1.41 -2.06 -0.33
C TYR A 32 -2.14 -1.88 -1.67
N GLU A 33 -1.71 -2.59 -2.71
CA GLU A 33 -2.36 -2.57 -4.02
C GLU A 33 -3.80 -3.11 -3.95
N SER A 34 -4.03 -4.20 -3.23
CA SER A 34 -5.36 -4.79 -3.00
C SER A 34 -6.28 -3.84 -2.24
N THR A 35 -5.77 -3.13 -1.22
CA THR A 35 -6.55 -2.12 -0.49
C THR A 35 -6.98 -0.98 -1.42
N LEU A 36 -6.05 -0.45 -2.21
CA LEU A 36 -6.36 0.59 -3.19
C LEU A 36 -7.35 0.12 -4.27
N LYS A 37 -7.18 -1.11 -4.78
CA LYS A 37 -8.10 -1.73 -5.74
C LYS A 37 -9.54 -1.75 -5.23
N VAL A 38 -9.70 -2.14 -3.96
CA VAL A 38 -11.00 -2.13 -3.28
C VAL A 38 -11.57 -0.71 -3.17
N ILE A 39 -10.78 0.28 -2.75
CA ILE A 39 -11.22 1.68 -2.58
C ILE A 39 -11.57 2.34 -3.91
N CYS A 40 -10.77 2.10 -4.95
CA CYS A 40 -10.94 2.67 -6.29
C CYS A 40 -11.94 1.88 -7.16
N GLY A 41 -12.40 0.69 -6.72
CA GLY A 41 -13.28 -0.17 -7.49
C GLY A 41 -12.63 -0.73 -8.76
N LYS A 42 -11.32 -1.03 -8.70
CA LYS A 42 -10.51 -1.53 -9.84
C LYS A 42 -9.97 -2.92 -9.53
N THR A 43 -9.74 -3.73 -10.56
CA THR A 43 -9.18 -5.08 -10.41
C THR A 43 -7.85 -5.30 -11.13
N ARG A 44 -7.54 -4.50 -12.16
CA ARG A 44 -6.36 -4.68 -13.02
C ARG A 44 -5.33 -3.55 -12.96
N GLU A 45 -5.63 -2.46 -12.25
CA GLU A 45 -4.74 -1.31 -12.15
C GLU A 45 -3.58 -1.60 -11.18
N GLN A 46 -2.39 -1.06 -11.48
CA GLN A 46 -1.22 -1.17 -10.61
C GLN A 46 -1.17 -0.02 -9.60
N ALA A 47 -0.33 -0.15 -8.57
CA ALA A 47 -0.22 0.83 -7.49
C ALA A 47 -0.03 2.30 -7.96
N ASP A 48 0.76 2.59 -9.00
CA ASP A 48 0.94 3.97 -9.49
C ASP A 48 -0.36 4.59 -10.04
N GLY A 49 -1.09 3.84 -10.86
CA GLY A 49 -2.39 4.28 -11.39
C GLY A 49 -3.42 4.43 -10.28
N LEU A 50 -3.43 3.49 -9.33
CA LEU A 50 -4.34 3.52 -8.18
C LEU A 50 -4.09 4.69 -7.24
N THR A 51 -2.84 5.04 -6.93
CA THR A 51 -2.55 6.21 -6.07
C THR A 51 -2.97 7.50 -6.75
N LYS A 52 -2.83 7.59 -8.07
CA LYS A 52 -3.30 8.73 -8.87
C LYS A 52 -4.83 8.85 -8.84
N GLU A 53 -5.56 7.74 -8.93
CA GLU A 53 -7.01 7.75 -8.79
C GLU A 53 -7.43 8.12 -7.36
N PHE A 54 -6.76 7.57 -6.34
CA PHE A 54 -7.06 7.85 -4.94
C PHE A 54 -6.95 9.35 -4.63
N VAL A 55 -5.86 10.03 -5.04
CA VAL A 55 -5.71 11.47 -4.79
C VAL A 55 -6.59 12.36 -5.68
N ARG A 56 -7.25 11.80 -6.69
CA ARG A 56 -8.28 12.51 -7.47
C ARG A 56 -9.68 12.32 -6.90
N SER A 57 -9.83 11.36 -6.00
CA SER A 57 -11.10 11.05 -5.36
C SER A 57 -11.49 12.14 -4.35
N LYS A 58 -12.77 12.13 -4.00
CA LYS A 58 -13.37 12.95 -2.94
C LYS A 58 -12.92 12.55 -1.52
N TYR A 59 -12.25 11.41 -1.37
CA TYR A 59 -11.84 10.87 -0.06
C TYR A 59 -10.78 11.72 0.64
N ILE A 60 -10.07 12.56 -0.10
CA ILE A 60 -8.97 13.40 0.41
C ILE A 60 -9.31 14.90 0.40
N ASN A 61 -10.60 15.25 0.40
CA ASN A 61 -11.04 16.65 0.38
C ASN A 61 -10.80 17.37 1.73
N ASP A 62 -10.61 16.61 2.81
CA ASP A 62 -10.30 17.06 4.17
C ASP A 62 -8.79 17.33 4.39
N ILE A 63 -7.93 16.89 3.47
CA ILE A 63 -6.49 17.13 3.55
C ILE A 63 -6.19 18.63 3.43
N PRO A 64 -5.40 19.23 4.36
CA PRO A 64 -5.07 20.65 4.32
C PRO A 64 -4.45 21.09 2.99
N LEU A 65 -4.79 22.28 2.51
CA LEU A 65 -4.34 22.81 1.21
C LEU A 65 -2.80 22.94 1.10
N GLN A 66 -2.09 23.05 2.23
CA GLN A 66 -0.62 23.06 2.28
C GLN A 66 -0.03 21.73 1.81
N VAL A 67 -0.77 20.63 1.95
CA VAL A 67 -0.42 19.32 1.42
C VAL A 67 -1.05 19.17 0.05
N SER A 68 -0.27 19.45 -1.00
CA SER A 68 -0.78 19.27 -2.36
C SER A 68 -1.09 17.79 -2.63
N ARG A 69 -2.15 17.54 -3.39
CA ARG A 69 -2.59 16.17 -3.74
C ARG A 69 -1.51 15.37 -4.45
N GLU A 70 -0.80 16.02 -5.37
CA GLU A 70 0.31 15.39 -6.08
C GLU A 70 1.51 15.16 -5.16
N GLY A 71 1.82 16.10 -4.26
CA GLY A 71 2.88 15.92 -3.26
C GLY A 71 2.58 14.77 -2.29
N LEU A 72 1.32 14.63 -1.85
CA LEU A 72 0.86 13.48 -1.07
C LEU A 72 1.06 12.17 -1.86
N ARG A 73 0.70 12.16 -3.15
CA ARG A 73 0.88 11.00 -4.02
C ARG A 73 2.35 10.61 -4.12
N THR A 74 3.20 11.51 -4.60
CA THR A 74 4.59 11.19 -4.97
C THR A 74 5.48 10.95 -3.78
N ASN A 75 5.33 11.74 -2.71
CA ASN A 75 6.24 11.69 -1.56
C ASN A 75 5.82 10.69 -0.49
N VAL A 76 4.51 10.40 -0.38
CA VAL A 76 3.98 9.54 0.69
C VAL A 76 3.38 8.25 0.13
N LEU A 77 2.35 8.34 -0.71
CA LEU A 77 1.61 7.16 -1.18
C LEU A 77 2.41 6.28 -2.14
N SER A 78 3.37 6.86 -2.87
CA SER A 78 4.26 6.14 -3.79
C SER A 78 5.53 5.60 -3.12
N SER A 79 5.74 5.85 -1.82
CA SER A 79 6.94 5.37 -1.10
C SER A 79 7.10 3.85 -1.14
N LEU A 80 6.01 3.11 -0.90
CA LEU A 80 6.01 1.65 -0.90
C LEU A 80 6.21 1.05 -2.32
N PRO A 81 5.44 1.46 -3.35
CA PRO A 81 5.71 1.04 -4.74
C PRO A 81 7.13 1.36 -5.20
N TYR A 82 7.64 2.54 -4.85
CA TYR A 82 9.01 2.95 -5.17
C TYR A 82 10.03 1.98 -4.56
N LEU A 83 9.98 1.74 -3.24
CA LEU A 83 10.91 0.85 -2.56
C LEU A 83 10.87 -0.58 -3.11
N ARG A 84 9.67 -1.13 -3.33
CA ARG A 84 9.50 -2.47 -3.93
C ARG A 84 10.19 -2.56 -5.30
N ASN A 85 10.00 -1.54 -6.14
CA ASN A 85 10.57 -1.51 -7.49
C ASN A 85 12.10 -1.36 -7.46
N GLN A 86 12.64 -0.50 -6.60
CA GLN A 86 14.09 -0.35 -6.43
C GLN A 86 14.76 -1.64 -5.95
N LEU A 87 14.05 -2.42 -5.12
CA LEU A 87 14.52 -3.71 -4.62
C LEU A 87 14.25 -4.89 -5.58
N LYS A 88 13.70 -4.60 -6.78
CA LYS A 88 13.38 -5.60 -7.82
C LYS A 88 12.53 -6.77 -7.31
N VAL A 89 11.64 -6.52 -6.35
CA VAL A 89 10.81 -7.57 -5.73
C VAL A 89 9.57 -7.87 -6.58
N GLY A 90 9.39 -9.14 -6.94
CA GLY A 90 8.18 -9.65 -7.61
C GLY A 90 8.22 -9.63 -9.15
N HIS A 91 9.34 -9.25 -9.75
CA HIS A 91 9.60 -9.51 -11.16
C HIS A 91 10.52 -10.74 -11.22
N GLY A 92 10.09 -11.80 -11.90
CA GLY A 92 10.78 -13.10 -11.98
C GLY A 92 12.12 -13.07 -12.73
N GLU A 93 12.82 -11.94 -12.69
CA GLU A 93 14.08 -11.74 -13.36
C GLU A 93 15.20 -12.24 -12.44
N GLY A 94 16.05 -13.12 -12.98
CA GLY A 94 17.28 -13.60 -12.37
C GLY A 94 18.35 -12.52 -12.20
N GLY A 95 17.95 -11.33 -11.77
CA GLY A 95 18.81 -10.22 -11.43
C GLY A 95 19.48 -10.40 -10.08
N GLU A 96 20.55 -9.63 -9.87
CA GLU A 96 21.40 -9.64 -8.68
C GLU A 96 20.60 -9.81 -7.39
N ASN A 97 21.10 -10.68 -6.52
CA ASN A 97 20.50 -10.94 -5.23
C ASN A 97 20.72 -9.71 -4.32
N ILE A 98 19.84 -8.73 -4.41
CA ILE A 98 19.89 -7.55 -3.53
C ILE A 98 19.74 -8.05 -2.10
N LEU A 99 20.76 -7.78 -1.28
CA LEU A 99 20.72 -8.09 0.15
C LEU A 99 19.75 -7.12 0.83
N ILE A 100 18.64 -7.66 1.34
CA ILE A 100 17.64 -6.90 2.06
C ILE A 100 17.92 -7.05 3.55
N THR A 101 18.19 -5.94 4.24
CA THR A 101 18.42 -5.96 5.68
C THR A 101 17.11 -6.14 6.45
N PRO A 102 17.14 -6.72 7.66
CA PRO A 102 15.95 -6.86 8.50
C PRO A 102 15.28 -5.52 8.83
N SER A 103 16.07 -4.45 8.98
CA SER A 103 15.56 -3.10 9.27
C SER A 103 14.85 -2.48 8.07
N LEU A 104 15.38 -2.66 6.85
CA LEU A 104 14.73 -2.19 5.63
C LEU A 104 13.42 -2.94 5.37
N ALA A 105 13.43 -4.27 5.51
CA ALA A 105 12.20 -5.07 5.39
C ALA A 105 11.15 -4.64 6.42
N LYS A 106 11.56 -4.35 7.66
CA LYS A 106 10.63 -3.88 8.71
C LYS A 106 10.08 -2.49 8.41
N LEU A 107 10.90 -1.58 7.89
CA LEU A 107 10.47 -0.26 7.43
C LEU A 107 9.35 -0.40 6.38
N ILE A 108 9.57 -1.25 5.38
CA ILE A 108 8.59 -1.46 4.29
C ILE A 108 7.30 -2.09 4.82
N LEU A 109 7.41 -3.07 5.71
CA LEU A 109 6.24 -3.71 6.35
C LEU A 109 5.42 -2.70 7.17
N ASN A 110 6.10 -1.81 7.91
CA ASN A 110 5.45 -0.75 8.68
C ASN A 110 4.84 0.31 7.75
N LEU A 111 5.52 0.68 6.65
CA LEU A 111 4.95 1.59 5.65
C LEU A 111 3.67 1.03 5.04
N SER A 112 3.62 -0.26 4.72
CA SER A 112 2.39 -0.90 4.23
C SER A 112 1.23 -0.77 5.23
N ALA A 113 1.46 -1.03 6.52
CA ALA A 113 0.44 -0.82 7.55
C ALA A 113 0.00 0.65 7.64
N THR A 114 0.94 1.59 7.73
CA THR A 114 0.64 3.02 7.84
C THR A 114 -0.18 3.51 6.64
N LEU A 115 0.23 3.16 5.42
CA LEU A 115 -0.45 3.57 4.20
C LEU A 115 -1.84 2.92 4.09
N ASN A 116 -1.96 1.63 4.39
CA ASN A 116 -3.25 0.93 4.41
C ASN A 116 -4.23 1.57 5.40
N SER A 117 -3.79 1.83 6.63
CA SER A 117 -4.63 2.47 7.66
C SER A 117 -5.10 3.84 7.19
N PHE A 118 -4.18 4.68 6.70
CA PHE A 118 -4.51 6.02 6.21
C PHE A 118 -5.57 6.00 5.10
N ILE A 119 -5.37 5.21 4.03
CA ILE A 119 -6.31 5.20 2.90
C ILE A 119 -7.68 4.59 3.28
N VAL A 120 -7.70 3.61 4.18
CA VAL A 120 -8.94 2.99 4.68
C VAL A 120 -9.70 3.97 5.56
N GLU A 121 -9.03 4.72 6.42
CA GLU A 121 -9.65 5.75 7.26
C GLU A 121 -10.27 6.86 6.40
N GLN A 122 -9.53 7.38 5.42
CA GLN A 122 -10.03 8.39 4.48
C GLN A 122 -11.25 7.87 3.69
N TYR A 123 -11.22 6.61 3.25
CA TYR A 123 -12.35 5.98 2.60
C TYR A 123 -13.57 5.85 3.54
N LYS A 124 -13.36 5.38 4.77
CA LYS A 124 -14.43 5.18 5.77
C LYS A 124 -15.08 6.49 6.20
N SER A 125 -14.30 7.54 6.42
CA SER A 125 -14.81 8.88 6.78
C SER A 125 -15.74 9.46 5.71
N TYR A 126 -15.62 8.98 4.47
CA TYR A 126 -16.49 9.38 3.36
C TYR A 126 -17.72 8.46 3.20
N LEU A 127 -17.72 7.25 3.78
CA LEU A 127 -18.91 6.41 3.76
C LEU A 127 -19.99 7.04 4.64
N PRO A 128 -21.25 7.12 4.19
CA PRO A 128 -22.32 7.59 5.04
C PRO A 128 -22.38 6.69 6.27
N SER A 129 -22.49 7.28 7.47
CA SER A 129 -22.80 6.53 8.67
C SER A 129 -24.02 5.65 8.37
N PRO A 130 -24.01 4.36 8.72
CA PRO A 130 -25.19 3.53 8.56
C PRO A 130 -26.34 4.27 9.27
N SER A 131 -27.38 4.65 8.51
CA SER A 131 -28.56 5.26 9.13
C SER A 131 -29.01 4.30 10.21
N ASN A 132 -29.17 4.79 11.45
CA ASN A 132 -29.72 4.00 12.53
C ASN A 132 -31.01 3.35 12.01
N ALA A 133 -30.93 2.04 11.75
CA ALA A 133 -32.06 1.20 11.36
C ALA A 133 -32.89 0.88 12.60
#